data_AF-A0A1J0P967-F1
#
_entry.id   AF-A0A1J0P967-F1
#
_cell.length_a   1.000
_cell.length_b   1.000
_cell.length_c   1.000
_cell.angle_alpha   90.00
_cell.angle_beta   90.00
_cell.angle_gamma   90.00
#
_symmetry.space_group_name_H-M   'P 1'
#
loop_
_entity.id
_entity.type
_entity.pdbx_description
1 polymer ?
#
loop_
_entity_poly.entity_id
_entity_poly.type
_entity_poly.pdbx_seq_one_letter_code
_entity_poly.pdbx_strand_id
1 'polypeptide(L)'
;MATRAVFSFTGFPGDPERHVYLHHDGYPTGAAWRFAVALREAADASGFLVAFLRSQQQAEPLASPEQAADAEYRYRVRFPPGTDPHLEVQCWRRIPGSSSWSPRCGPMPAAAFIKRFLPGDQL
;
A
#
# COMPACT_ATOMS: atom_id res chain seq x y z
N MET A 1 15.35 -8.21 -10.76
CA MET A 1 14.89 -6.85 -11.15
C MET A 1 14.18 -6.23 -9.97
N ALA A 2 14.55 -5.00 -9.61
CA ALA A 2 13.89 -4.25 -8.56
C ALA A 2 12.56 -3.69 -9.09
N THR A 3 11.45 -4.30 -8.71
CA THR A 3 10.11 -3.82 -9.07
C THR A 3 9.74 -2.66 -8.16
N ARG A 4 9.30 -1.56 -8.77
CA ARG A 4 9.01 -0.30 -8.09
C ARG A 4 7.53 -0.11 -7.83
N ALA A 5 7.19 0.50 -6.70
CA ALA A 5 5.81 0.75 -6.33
C ALA A 5 5.57 2.11 -5.69
N VAL A 6 4.38 2.64 -5.92
CA VAL A 6 3.84 3.78 -5.18
C VAL A 6 2.74 3.31 -4.24
N PHE A 7 2.76 3.80 -3.01
CA PHE A 7 1.69 3.60 -2.03
C PHE A 7 1.05 4.95 -1.72
N SER A 8 -0.27 5.03 -1.91
CA SER A 8 -1.08 6.21 -1.60
C SER A 8 -1.99 5.90 -0.42
N PHE A 9 -1.97 6.75 0.60
CA PHE A 9 -2.74 6.61 1.83
C PHE A 9 -3.73 7.75 1.97
N THR A 10 -5.00 7.41 2.23
CA THR A 10 -6.08 8.40 2.36
C THR A 10 -7.04 8.04 3.50
N GLY A 11 -7.64 9.04 4.14
CA GLY A 11 -8.69 8.86 5.14
C GLY A 11 -8.19 8.59 6.57
N PHE A 12 -6.88 8.58 6.79
CA PHE A 12 -6.30 8.39 8.13
C PHE A 12 -6.57 9.64 9.01
N PRO A 13 -7.02 9.47 10.26
CA PRO A 13 -7.34 10.60 11.14
C PRO A 13 -6.13 11.49 11.42
N GLY A 14 -6.27 12.80 11.19
CA GLY A 14 -5.20 13.77 11.47
C GLY A 14 -4.08 13.83 10.43
N ASP A 15 -4.09 12.96 9.43
CA ASP A 15 -3.09 12.91 8.37
C ASP A 15 -3.68 13.35 7.01
N PRO A 16 -3.01 14.27 6.28
CA PRO A 16 -3.36 14.54 4.89
C PRO A 16 -3.08 13.30 4.02
N GLU A 17 -3.56 13.31 2.78
CA GLU A 17 -3.17 12.29 1.81
C GLU A 17 -1.64 12.21 1.68
N ARG A 18 -1.11 10.98 1.74
CA ARG A 18 0.32 10.70 1.66
C ARG A 18 0.63 9.78 0.50
N HIS A 19 1.71 10.06 -0.20
CA HIS A 19 2.25 9.20 -1.24
C HIS A 19 3.70 8.87 -0.93
N VAL A 20 4.06 7.61 -1.06
CA VAL A 20 5.45 7.18 -0.93
C VAL A 20 5.85 6.25 -2.06
N TYR A 21 7.11 6.37 -2.46
CA TYR A 21 7.74 5.58 -3.49
C TYR A 21 8.74 4.60 -2.89
N LEU A 22 8.67 3.36 -3.35
CA LEU A 22 9.59 2.29 -2.97
C LEU A 22 10.25 1.71 -4.20
N HIS A 23 11.59 1.71 -4.19
CA HIS A 23 12.44 1.25 -5.29
C HIS A 23 12.46 -0.27 -5.46
N HIS A 24 12.05 -1.02 -4.44
CA HIS A 24 12.19 -2.48 -4.36
C HIS A 24 10.90 -3.17 -3.90
N ASP A 25 10.75 -4.43 -4.31
CA ASP A 25 9.65 -5.35 -3.95
C ASP A 25 8.23 -4.81 -4.15
N GLY A 26 8.03 -4.07 -5.24
CA GLY A 26 6.72 -3.52 -5.60
C GLY A 26 5.66 -4.56 -5.97
N TYR A 27 5.99 -5.85 -6.06
CA TYR A 27 5.02 -6.92 -6.31
C TYR A 27 3.99 -7.04 -5.17
N PRO A 28 2.78 -7.56 -5.44
CA PRO A 28 1.73 -7.69 -4.42
C PRO A 28 2.14 -8.46 -3.17
N THR A 29 3.01 -9.48 -3.30
CA THR A 29 3.57 -10.22 -2.16
C THR A 29 4.46 -9.34 -1.28
N GLY A 30 5.29 -8.48 -1.87
CA GLY A 30 6.11 -7.52 -1.13
C GLY A 30 5.27 -6.45 -0.45
N ALA A 31 4.21 -5.96 -1.12
CA ALA A 31 3.25 -5.06 -0.50
C ALA A 31 2.50 -5.72 0.66
N ALA A 32 2.07 -6.98 0.51
CA ALA A 32 1.38 -7.74 1.55
C ALA A 32 2.25 -7.92 2.80
N TRP A 33 3.54 -8.26 2.62
CA TRP A 33 4.47 -8.36 3.73
C TRP A 33 4.61 -7.03 4.49
N ARG A 34 4.73 -5.90 3.78
CA ARG A 34 4.79 -4.56 4.42
C ARG A 34 3.53 -4.21 5.19
N PHE A 35 2.37 -4.54 4.61
CA PHE A 35 1.09 -4.32 5.30
C PHE A 35 0.97 -5.20 6.55
N ALA A 36 1.44 -6.45 6.49
CA ALA A 36 1.43 -7.34 7.65
C ALA A 36 2.34 -6.83 8.78
N VAL A 37 3.54 -6.37 8.46
CA VAL A 37 4.45 -5.75 9.43
C VAL A 37 3.81 -4.50 10.06
N ALA A 38 3.27 -3.60 9.27
CA ALA A 38 2.62 -2.38 9.76
C ALA A 38 1.38 -2.68 10.64
N LEU A 39 0.57 -3.68 10.28
CA LEU A 39 -0.59 -4.09 11.08
C LEU A 39 -0.21 -4.72 12.42
N ARG A 40 0.91 -5.44 12.50
CA ARG A 40 1.41 -6.00 13.77
C ARG A 40 1.97 -4.94 14.71
N GLU A 41 2.55 -3.88 14.15
CA GLU A 41 3.09 -2.76 14.92
C GLU A 41 2.01 -1.75 15.34
N ALA A 42 0.94 -1.61 14.56
CA ALA A 42 -0.13 -0.69 14.85
C ALA A 42 -1.04 -1.20 15.98
N ALA A 43 -1.39 -0.33 16.92
CA ALA A 43 -2.35 -0.66 17.98
C ALA A 43 -3.78 -0.89 17.44
N ASP A 44 -4.13 -0.18 16.37
CA ASP A 44 -5.39 -0.29 15.65
C ASP A 44 -5.22 0.15 14.19
N ALA A 45 -6.28 0.04 13.38
CA ALA A 45 -6.25 0.38 11.96
C ALA A 45 -5.94 1.87 11.67
N SER A 46 -6.21 2.79 12.61
CA SER A 46 -5.90 4.21 12.44
C SER A 46 -4.39 4.48 12.59
N GLY A 47 -3.71 3.71 13.44
CA GLY A 47 -2.25 3.78 13.62
C GLY A 47 -1.43 3.18 12.47
N PHE A 48 -2.07 2.51 11.51
CA PHE A 48 -1.39 1.79 10.44
C PHE A 48 -0.48 2.68 9.57
N LEU A 49 -0.90 3.89 9.20
CA LEU A 49 -0.09 4.78 8.36
C LEU A 49 1.26 5.10 9.03
N VAL A 50 1.22 5.46 10.32
CA VAL A 50 2.43 5.78 11.10
C VAL A 50 3.35 4.56 11.20
N ALA A 51 2.79 3.37 11.48
CA ALA A 51 3.54 2.12 11.54
C ALA A 51 4.17 1.77 10.17
N PHE A 52 3.41 1.91 9.08
CA PHE A 52 3.90 1.68 7.73
C PHE A 52 5.09 2.59 7.43
N LEU A 53 4.95 3.91 7.61
CA LEU A 53 6.04 4.86 7.31
C LEU A 53 7.29 4.60 8.15
N ARG A 54 7.13 4.22 9.43
CA ARG A 54 8.25 3.88 10.31
C ARG A 54 9.02 2.65 9.84
N SER A 55 8.31 1.63 9.35
CA SER A 55 8.91 0.40 8.83
C SER A 55 9.62 0.60 7.48
N GLN A 56 9.30 1.67 6.75
CA GLN A 56 9.82 1.93 5.40
C GLN A 56 10.78 3.13 5.36
N GLN A 57 11.94 3.02 6.03
CA GLN A 57 12.93 4.11 6.14
C GLN A 57 13.50 4.59 4.79
N GLN A 58 13.47 3.73 3.76
CA GLN A 58 13.93 4.05 2.40
C GLN A 58 12.81 4.55 1.48
N ALA A 59 11.60 4.76 2.02
CA ALA A 59 10.50 5.26 1.22
C ALA A 59 10.66 6.75 0.94
N GLU A 60 10.55 7.13 -0.34
CA GLU A 60 10.66 8.51 -0.76
C GLU A 60 9.27 9.17 -0.78
N PRO A 61 9.07 10.31 -0.10
CA PRO A 61 7.80 11.00 -0.13
C PRO A 61 7.55 11.61 -1.52
N LEU A 62 6.31 11.50 -2.00
CA LEU A 62 5.85 12.15 -3.23
C LEU A 62 4.73 13.16 -2.92
N ALA A 63 4.67 14.22 -3.71
CA ALA A 63 3.54 15.15 -3.73
C ALA A 63 2.32 14.55 -4.46
N SER A 64 2.56 13.67 -5.45
CA SER A 64 1.51 12.93 -6.16
C SER A 64 2.02 11.59 -6.70
N PRO A 65 1.16 10.58 -6.90
CA PRO A 65 1.58 9.27 -7.37
C PRO A 65 2.11 9.28 -8.81
N GLU A 66 1.82 10.34 -9.58
CA GLU A 66 2.30 10.57 -10.95
C GLU A 66 3.79 10.89 -11.02
N GLN A 67 4.40 11.39 -9.94
CA GLN A 67 5.83 11.72 -9.92
C GLN A 67 6.74 10.50 -10.11
N ALA A 68 6.33 9.33 -9.63
CA ALA A 68 7.04 8.07 -9.88
C ALA A 68 6.59 7.45 -11.21
N ALA A 69 7.00 8.11 -12.30
CA ALA A 69 6.68 7.71 -13.67
C ALA A 69 7.33 6.37 -14.09
N ASP A 70 8.24 5.81 -13.29
CA ASP A 70 8.88 4.50 -13.46
C ASP A 70 8.25 3.40 -12.60
N ALA A 71 7.25 3.71 -11.77
CA ALA A 71 6.56 2.71 -10.95
C ALA A 71 5.84 1.65 -11.81
N GLU A 72 5.99 0.38 -11.44
CA GLU A 72 5.30 -0.74 -12.09
C GLU A 72 3.99 -1.09 -11.38
N TYR A 73 3.91 -0.78 -10.08
CA TYR A 73 2.74 -1.02 -9.24
C TYR A 73 2.29 0.25 -8.53
N ARG A 74 0.97 0.33 -8.32
CA ARG A 74 0.34 1.33 -7.46
C ARG A 74 -0.55 0.62 -6.46
N TYR A 75 -0.47 1.07 -5.22
CA TYR A 75 -1.33 0.64 -4.13
C TYR A 75 -2.05 1.85 -3.57
N ARG A 76 -3.36 1.75 -3.41
CA ARG A 76 -4.15 2.72 -2.64
C ARG A 76 -4.63 2.03 -1.38
N VAL A 77 -4.28 2.58 -0.23
CA VAL A 77 -4.72 2.14 1.08
C VAL A 77 -5.63 3.20 1.67
N ARG A 78 -6.85 2.83 2.01
CA ARG A 78 -7.85 3.75 2.54
C ARG A 78 -8.26 3.32 3.93
N PHE A 79 -8.42 4.29 4.81
CA PHE A 79 -9.15 4.14 6.06
C PHE A 79 -10.53 4.79 5.86
N PRO A 80 -11.58 4.01 5.52
CA PRO A 80 -12.90 4.57 5.28
C PRO A 80 -13.54 5.08 6.58
N PRO A 81 -14.37 6.12 6.51
CA PRO A 81 -15.16 6.55 7.66
C PRO A 81 -16.22 5.49 7.99
N GLY A 82 -16.37 5.12 9.27
CA GLY A 82 -17.37 4.14 9.69
C GLY A 82 -17.22 3.69 11.13
N THR A 83 -18.17 2.87 11.58
CA THR A 83 -18.19 2.27 12.92
C THR A 83 -17.33 1.02 13.05
N ASP A 84 -16.91 0.42 11.92
CA ASP A 84 -16.01 -0.73 11.86
C ASP A 84 -14.69 -0.33 11.21
N PRO A 85 -13.66 0.04 12.01
CA PRO A 85 -12.40 0.54 11.50
C PRO A 85 -11.62 -0.58 10.81
N HIS A 86 -11.55 -0.53 9.49
CA HIS A 86 -10.79 -1.47 8.67
C HIS A 86 -9.99 -0.72 7.59
N LEU A 87 -9.05 -1.43 6.95
CA LEU A 87 -8.29 -0.88 5.84
C LEU A 87 -8.75 -1.49 4.53
N GLU A 88 -8.97 -0.66 3.52
CA GLU A 88 -9.21 -1.09 2.14
C GLU A 88 -7.95 -0.95 1.30
N VAL A 89 -7.63 -1.97 0.50
CA VAL A 89 -6.51 -1.97 -0.43
C VAL A 89 -7.01 -2.12 -1.86
N GLN A 90 -6.46 -1.31 -2.76
CA GLN A 90 -6.58 -1.44 -4.20
C GLN A 90 -5.18 -1.51 -4.82
N CYS A 91 -5.01 -2.33 -5.85
CA CYS A 91 -3.73 -2.50 -6.54
C CYS A 91 -3.90 -2.40 -8.05
N TRP A 92 -2.99 -1.69 -8.69
CA TRP A 92 -2.86 -1.63 -10.14
C TRP A 92 -1.45 -2.02 -10.55
N ARG A 93 -1.35 -2.59 -11.75
CA ARG A 93 -0.07 -2.84 -12.43
C ARG A 93 -0.05 -2.07 -13.74
N ARG A 94 1.07 -1.45 -14.04
CA ARG A 94 1.37 -0.92 -15.36
C ARG A 94 2.18 -1.94 -16.15
N ILE A 95 1.78 -2.19 -17.39
CA ILE A 95 2.53 -3.09 -18.28
C ILE A 95 3.74 -2.29 -18.81
N PRO A 96 4.96 -2.85 -18.80
CA PRO A 96 6.13 -2.20 -19.40
C PRO A 96 5.82 -1.75 -20.84
N GLY A 97 6.12 -0.48 -21.15
CA GLY A 97 5.82 0.12 -22.45
C GLY A 97 4.38 0.62 -22.64
N SER A 98 3.49 0.42 -21.66
CA SER A 98 2.14 1.00 -21.65
C SER A 98 2.07 2.19 -20.69
N SER A 99 1.29 3.22 -21.05
CA SER A 99 0.92 4.31 -20.15
C SER A 99 -0.29 3.99 -19.27
N SER A 100 -0.96 2.85 -19.51
CA SER A 100 -2.21 2.51 -18.84
C SER A 100 -2.00 1.66 -17.58
N TRP A 101 -2.81 1.95 -16.56
CA TRP A 101 -2.87 1.18 -15.32
C TRP A 101 -3.98 0.13 -15.40
N SER A 102 -3.64 -1.14 -15.19
CA SER A 102 -4.60 -2.23 -15.15
C SER A 102 -4.90 -2.63 -13.69
N PRO A 103 -6.16 -2.70 -13.27
CA PRO A 103 -6.50 -3.18 -11.92
C PRO A 103 -6.06 -4.63 -11.74
N ARG A 104 -5.50 -4.93 -10.57
CA ARG A 104 -5.05 -6.28 -10.18
C ARG A 104 -5.84 -6.82 -9.00
N CYS A 105 -6.23 -5.95 -8.07
CA CYS A 105 -7.17 -6.28 -7.01
C CYS A 105 -7.84 -5.04 -6.42
N GLY A 106 -8.87 -5.30 -5.63
CA GLY A 106 -9.54 -4.32 -4.78
C GLY A 106 -10.73 -3.61 -5.44
N PRO A 107 -11.47 -2.79 -4.66
CA PRO A 107 -11.27 -2.55 -3.22
C PRO A 107 -11.53 -3.81 -2.39
N MET A 108 -10.66 -4.12 -1.43
CA MET A 108 -10.82 -5.27 -0.52
C MET A 108 -10.14 -5.04 0.82
N PRO A 109 -10.55 -5.71 1.91
CA PRO A 109 -9.90 -5.59 3.21
C PRO A 109 -8.40 -5.93 3.15
N ALA A 110 -7.57 -5.20 3.90
CA ALA A 110 -6.12 -5.44 3.97
C ALA A 110 -5.80 -6.87 4.42
N ALA A 111 -6.55 -7.43 5.38
CA ALA A 111 -6.41 -8.83 5.79
C ALA A 111 -6.65 -9.82 4.65
N ALA A 112 -7.66 -9.56 3.80
CA ALA A 112 -7.94 -10.39 2.62
C ALA A 112 -6.83 -10.25 1.56
N PHE A 113 -6.30 -9.04 1.38
CA PHE A 113 -5.14 -8.79 0.50
C PHE A 113 -3.91 -9.58 0.96
N ILE A 114 -3.59 -9.52 2.26
CA ILE A 114 -2.43 -10.22 2.84
C ILE A 114 -2.58 -11.74 2.69
N LYS A 115 -3.73 -12.29 3.09
CA LYS A 115 -4.01 -13.73 2.92
C LYS A 115 -3.88 -14.19 1.47
N ARG A 116 -4.25 -13.35 0.50
CA ARG A 116 -4.19 -13.67 -0.93
C ARG A 116 -2.75 -13.68 -1.46
N PHE A 117 -1.92 -12.72 -1.07
CA PHE A 117 -0.61 -12.50 -1.69
C PHE A 117 0.58 -12.92 -0.83
N LEU A 118 0.33 -13.26 0.44
CA LEU A 118 1.28 -13.81 1.40
C LEU A 118 0.62 -14.97 2.18
N PRO A 119 0.29 -16.09 1.51
CA PRO A 119 -0.35 -17.22 2.16
C PRO A 119 0.57 -17.84 3.22
N GLY A 120 0.06 -18.01 4.43
CA GLY A 120 0.81 -18.56 5.58
C GLY A 120 1.22 -17.52 6.62
N ASP A 121 1.12 -16.23 6.30
CA ASP A 121 1.25 -15.17 7.29
C ASP A 121 -0.05 -15.08 8.11
N GLN A 122 0.05 -15.32 9.42
CA GLN A 122 -1.05 -15.10 10.36
C GLN A 122 -0.93 -13.67 10.90
N LEU A 123 -1.93 -12.85 10.55
CA LEU A 123 -2.24 -11.57 11.18
C LEU A 123 -3.04 -11.81 12.45
#